data_AF-T1H4K2-F1
#
_entry.id   AF-T1H4K2-F1
#
_cell.length_a   1.000
_cell.length_b   1.000
_cell.length_c   1.000
_cell.angle_alpha   90.00
_cell.angle_beta   90.00
_cell.angle_gamma   90.00
#
_symmetry.space_group_name_H-M   'P 1'
#
loop_
_entity.id
_entity.type
_entity.pdbx_description
1 polymer ?
#
loop_
_entity_poly.entity_id
_entity_poly.type
_entity_poly.pdbx_seq_one_letter_code
_entity_poly.pdbx_strand_id
1 'polypeptide(L)'
;MKVLIALSALLLVASASTLKSSITTIKDLFPKGRIVGGSVANSGAFPYTVYLSASGANGGWSCGGSILSNEWIITAAHCTYG
;
A
#
# COMPACT_ATOMS: atom_id res chain seq x y z
N MET A 1 9.38 -14.05 -45.70
CA MET A 1 8.25 -13.43 -44.97
C MET A 1 8.01 -14.07 -43.60
N LYS A 2 7.89 -15.40 -43.47
CA LYS A 2 7.69 -16.10 -42.18
C LYS A 2 8.83 -15.88 -41.16
N VAL A 3 10.09 -15.84 -41.63
CA VAL A 3 11.28 -15.61 -40.78
C VAL A 3 11.32 -14.19 -40.19
N LEU A 4 10.86 -13.18 -40.96
CA LEU A 4 10.80 -11.79 -40.48
C LEU A 4 9.74 -11.58 -39.41
N ILE A 5 8.60 -12.30 -39.51
CA ILE A 5 7.53 -12.29 -38.51
C ILE A 5 7.98 -13.00 -37.22
N ALA A 6 8.74 -14.11 -37.35
CA ALA A 6 9.29 -14.81 -36.20
C ALA A 6 10.33 -13.96 -35.44
N LEU A 7 11.19 -13.24 -36.17
CA LEU A 7 12.19 -12.34 -35.57
C LEU A 7 11.53 -11.15 -34.86
N SER A 8 10.54 -10.49 -35.48
CA SER A 8 9.86 -9.37 -34.84
C SER A 8 9.09 -9.80 -33.58
N ALA A 9 8.46 -10.97 -33.60
CA ALA A 9 7.80 -11.54 -32.42
C ALA A 9 8.81 -11.85 -31.30
N LEU A 10 10.01 -12.36 -31.63
CA LEU A 10 11.06 -12.63 -30.64
C LEU A 10 11.55 -11.33 -29.96
N LEU A 11 11.72 -10.26 -30.74
CA LEU A 11 12.12 -8.93 -30.26
C LEU A 11 11.05 -8.30 -29.33
N LEU A 12 9.77 -8.50 -29.62
CA LEU A 12 8.66 -8.06 -28.76
C LEU A 12 8.60 -8.84 -27.43
N VAL A 13 8.83 -10.15 -27.46
CA VAL A 13 8.84 -10.99 -26.25
C VAL A 13 10.04 -10.67 -25.35
N ALA A 14 11.21 -10.39 -25.94
CA ALA A 14 12.42 -10.03 -25.20
C ALA A 14 12.34 -8.65 -24.51
N SER A 15 11.54 -7.72 -25.05
CA SER A 15 11.30 -6.42 -24.41
C SER A 15 10.16 -6.45 -23.38
N ALA A 16 9.26 -7.44 -23.43
CA ALA A 16 8.21 -7.62 -22.43
C ALA A 16 8.74 -8.20 -21.09
N SER A 17 9.81 -9.00 -21.13
CA SER A 17 10.40 -9.64 -19.93
C SER A 17 11.08 -8.63 -18.99
N THR A 18 11.55 -7.48 -19.49
CA THR A 18 12.16 -6.42 -18.67
C THR A 18 11.12 -5.63 -17.86
N LEU A 19 9.87 -5.54 -18.32
CA LEU A 19 8.81 -4.77 -17.65
C LEU A 19 8.34 -5.40 -16.31
N LYS A 20 8.44 -6.73 -16.19
CA LYS A 20 7.95 -7.46 -15.01
C LYS A 20 8.80 -7.22 -13.75
N SER A 21 10.03 -6.74 -13.92
CA SER A 21 10.98 -6.55 -12.82
C SER A 21 10.67 -5.32 -11.96
N SER A 22 10.04 -4.28 -12.52
CA SER A 22 9.76 -3.03 -11.78
C SER A 22 8.56 -3.11 -10.84
N ILE A 23 7.64 -4.07 -11.04
CA ILE A 23 6.44 -4.21 -10.19
C ILE A 23 6.79 -4.91 -8.86
N THR A 24 7.82 -5.76 -8.84
CA THR A 24 8.26 -6.47 -7.63
C THR A 24 8.87 -5.51 -6.60
N THR A 25 9.49 -4.41 -7.05
CA THR A 25 10.17 -3.44 -6.17
C THR A 25 9.25 -2.74 -5.18
N ILE A 26 7.98 -2.51 -5.53
CA ILE A 26 7.06 -1.77 -4.63
C ILE A 26 6.63 -2.62 -3.42
N LYS A 27 6.62 -3.94 -3.56
CA LYS A 27 6.29 -4.85 -2.44
C LYS A 27 7.38 -4.92 -1.39
N ASP A 28 8.64 -4.68 -1.77
CA ASP A 28 9.79 -4.68 -0.86
C ASP A 28 10.00 -3.33 -0.13
N LEU A 29 9.22 -2.29 -0.48
CA LEU A 29 9.24 -0.98 0.22
C LEU A 29 8.52 -1.00 1.56
N PHE A 30 7.70 -2.03 1.84
CA PHE A 30 7.07 -2.18 3.15
C PHE A 30 8.03 -2.89 4.10
N PRO A 31 8.38 -2.29 5.25
CA PRO A 31 9.30 -2.91 6.20
C PRO A 31 8.81 -4.30 6.59
N LYS A 32 9.59 -5.32 6.23
CA LYS A 32 9.33 -6.71 6.59
C LYS A 32 9.50 -6.83 8.11
N GLY A 33 8.46 -7.31 8.81
CA GLY A 33 8.52 -7.63 10.24
C GLY A 33 7.62 -6.82 11.18
N ARG A 34 6.94 -5.76 10.73
CA ARG A 34 5.95 -5.05 11.60
C ARG A 34 4.66 -5.85 11.81
N ILE A 35 4.21 -6.57 10.77
CA ILE A 35 2.95 -7.31 10.76
C ILE A 35 3.27 -8.79 10.97
N VAL A 36 2.80 -9.37 12.08
CA VAL A 36 3.02 -10.78 12.44
C VAL A 36 1.75 -11.57 12.19
N GLY A 37 1.81 -12.62 11.35
CA GLY A 37 0.67 -13.49 11.04
C GLY A 37 -0.45 -12.88 10.21
N GLY A 38 -0.32 -11.61 9.80
CA GLY A 38 -1.31 -10.91 8.98
C GLY A 38 -1.09 -11.09 7.47
N SER A 39 -2.08 -10.64 6.70
CA SER A 39 -2.02 -10.55 5.24
C SER A 39 -2.40 -9.14 4.77
N VAL A 40 -2.08 -8.83 3.51
CA VAL A 40 -2.49 -7.56 2.90
C VAL A 40 -4.01 -7.55 2.76
N ALA A 41 -4.65 -6.50 3.28
CA ALA A 41 -6.08 -6.31 3.13
C ALA A 41 -6.43 -5.96 1.68
N ASN A 42 -7.56 -6.49 1.18
CA ASN A 42 -8.13 -6.05 -0.09
C ASN A 42 -8.57 -4.58 0.02
N SER A 43 -8.56 -3.86 -1.11
CA SER A 43 -9.09 -2.50 -1.14
C SER A 43 -10.55 -2.49 -0.68
N GLY A 44 -10.89 -1.59 0.25
CA GLY A 44 -12.23 -1.49 0.82
C GLY A 44 -12.64 -2.60 1.80
N ALA A 45 -11.74 -3.51 2.18
CA ALA A 45 -12.08 -4.60 3.13
C ALA A 45 -12.49 -4.09 4.52
N PHE A 46 -11.95 -2.93 4.94
CA PHE A 46 -12.21 -2.31 6.24
C PHE A 46 -12.54 -0.82 6.06
N PRO A 47 -13.70 -0.48 5.48
CA PRO A 47 -14.01 0.88 5.01
C PRO A 47 -14.15 1.90 6.15
N TYR A 48 -14.34 1.44 7.37
CA TYR A 48 -14.39 2.26 8.58
C TYR A 48 -12.99 2.65 9.09
N THR A 49 -11.91 2.04 8.61
CA THR A 49 -10.54 2.31 9.10
C THR A 49 -10.09 3.70 8.66
N VAL A 50 -9.59 4.50 9.61
CA VAL A 50 -9.04 5.83 9.33
C VAL A 50 -7.63 5.99 9.90
N TYR A 51 -6.84 6.83 9.24
CA TYR A 51 -5.52 7.27 9.71
C TYR A 51 -5.65 8.65 10.34
N LEU A 52 -5.29 8.77 11.60
CA LEU A 52 -5.26 10.02 12.34
C LEU A 52 -3.83 10.53 12.40
N SER A 53 -3.64 11.80 12.06
CA SER A 53 -2.34 12.47 12.12
C SER A 53 -2.54 13.90 12.56
N ALA A 54 -1.74 14.34 13.52
CA ALA A 54 -1.69 15.74 13.92
C ALA A 54 -0.24 16.22 13.99
N SER A 55 -0.05 17.52 13.80
CA SER A 55 1.23 18.21 13.98
C SER A 55 1.10 19.17 15.15
N GLY A 56 2.03 19.12 16.10
CA GLY A 56 2.06 19.99 17.27
C GLY A 56 3.45 20.56 17.53
N ALA A 57 3.53 21.48 18.49
CA ALA A 57 4.79 22.13 18.88
C ALA A 57 5.87 21.14 19.36
N ASN A 58 5.46 19.97 19.87
CA ASN A 58 6.35 18.91 20.37
C ASN A 58 6.55 17.77 19.36
N GLY A 59 6.24 18.00 18.07
CA GLY A 59 6.26 16.98 17.03
C GLY A 59 4.87 16.51 16.63
N GLY A 60 4.82 15.66 15.60
CA GLY A 60 3.58 15.04 15.13
C GLY A 60 3.36 13.66 15.74
N TRP A 61 2.09 13.23 15.80
CA TRP A 61 1.72 11.87 16.16
C TRP A 61 0.82 11.25 15.11
N SER A 62 0.78 9.92 15.09
CA SER A 62 -0.11 9.16 14.22
C SER A 62 -0.75 7.99 14.96
N CYS A 63 -2.04 7.78 14.70
CA CYS A 63 -2.83 6.68 15.26
C CYS A 63 -3.83 6.14 14.24
N GLY A 64 -4.50 5.04 14.61
CA GLY A 64 -5.69 4.56 13.93
C GLY A 64 -6.99 5.07 14.57
N GLY A 65 -8.10 4.87 13.88
CA GLY A 65 -9.45 5.06 14.40
C GLY A 65 -10.48 4.30 13.58
N SER A 66 -11.75 4.41 13.95
CA SER A 66 -12.87 3.85 13.19
C SER A 66 -14.01 4.85 13.03
N ILE A 67 -14.63 4.90 11.84
CA ILE A 67 -15.85 5.67 11.61
C ILE A 67 -16.97 5.09 12.47
N LEU A 68 -17.51 5.90 13.38
CA LEU A 68 -18.65 5.55 14.24
C LEU A 68 -19.97 6.05 13.65
N SER A 69 -19.97 7.26 13.10
CA SER A 69 -21.12 7.84 12.39
C SER A 69 -20.66 8.96 11.45
N ASN A 70 -21.61 9.64 10.80
CA ASN A 70 -21.36 10.66 9.77
C ASN A 70 -20.36 11.76 10.19
N GLU A 71 -20.29 12.07 11.48
CA GLU A 71 -19.46 13.16 12.01
C GLU A 71 -18.50 12.70 13.13
N TRP A 72 -18.47 11.39 13.43
CA TRP A 72 -17.75 10.88 14.60
C TRP A 72 -16.80 9.75 14.24
N ILE A 73 -15.55 9.89 14.69
CA ILE A 73 -14.52 8.85 14.70
C ILE A 73 -14.29 8.41 16.14
N ILE A 74 -14.26 7.10 16.38
CA ILE A 74 -13.79 6.54 17.66
C ILE A 74 -12.29 6.19 17.57
N THR A 75 -11.53 6.54 18.60
CA THR A 75 -10.09 6.26 18.72
C THR A 75 -9.71 6.11 20.21
N ALA A 76 -8.45 5.78 20.50
CA ALA A 76 -7.95 5.70 21.86
C ALA A 76 -7.72 7.09 22.47
N ALA A 77 -7.96 7.25 23.77
CA ALA A 77 -7.75 8.53 24.46
C ALA A 77 -6.30 9.04 24.35
N HIS A 78 -5.30 8.15 24.50
CA HIS A 78 -3.89 8.51 24.40
C HIS A 78 -3.46 9.01 23.01
N CYS A 79 -4.31 8.85 21.99
CA CYS A 79 -4.07 9.41 20.67
C CYS A 79 -4.40 10.90 20.61
N THR A 80 -5.22 11.45 21.52
CA THR A 80 -5.58 12.88 21.52
C THR A 80 -4.82 13.64 22.59
N TYR A 81 -4.95 13.19 23.83
CA TYR A 81 -4.26 13.71 24.99
C TYR A 81 -3.84 12.49 25.81
N GLY A 82 -2.52 12.30 25.97
CA GLY A 82 -1.93 11.19 26.72
C GLY A 82 -2.52 11.03 28.11
#